data_AF-A0A6B3GIU2-F1
#
_entry.id   AF-A0A6B3GIU2-F1
#
_cell.length_a   1.000
_cell.length_b   1.000
_cell.length_c   1.000
_cell.angle_alpha   90.00
_cell.angle_beta   90.00
_cell.angle_gamma   90.00
#
_symmetry.space_group_name_H-M   'P 1'
#
loop_
_entity.id
_entity.type
_entity.pdbx_description
1 polymer ?
#
loop_
_entity_poly.entity_id
_entity_poly.type
_entity_poly.pdbx_seq_one_letter_code
_entity_poly.pdbx_strand_id
1 'polypeptide(L)'
;VLYALHETGAPPCAPAEDWLLRHAKDPASGSPLGFYDGLTGIAWTLHRIGRTAEAADLLRIILDQPLEGLAPGLHNGYAGIGLALDDLARTASATDAPALSAAAARCTALAVRALTDGPPSPRTGLLHGASG
;
A
#
# COMPACT_ATOMS: atom_id res chain seq x y z
N VAL A 1 -9.56 -0.18 -10.48
CA VAL A 1 -9.99 -0.50 -11.86
C VAL A 1 -8.81 -0.90 -12.73
N LEU A 2 -7.72 -0.12 -12.83
CA LEU A 2 -6.55 -0.48 -13.64
C LEU A 2 -5.98 -1.87 -13.33
N TYR A 3 -5.83 -2.21 -12.04
CA TYR A 3 -5.44 -3.56 -11.61
C TYR A 3 -6.37 -4.65 -12.19
N ALA A 4 -7.69 -4.50 -12.02
CA ALA A 4 -8.66 -5.47 -12.52
C ALA A 4 -8.64 -5.60 -14.06
N LEU A 5 -8.41 -4.51 -14.79
CA LEU A 5 -8.24 -4.58 -16.25
C LEU A 5 -6.99 -5.39 -16.61
N HIS A 6 -5.88 -5.16 -15.93
CA HIS A 6 -4.64 -5.89 -16.14
C HIS A 6 -4.80 -7.40 -15.85
N GLU A 7 -5.37 -7.75 -14.69
CA GLU A 7 -5.53 -9.16 -14.28
C GLU A 7 -6.53 -9.94 -15.16
N THR A 8 -7.49 -9.25 -15.77
CA THR A 8 -8.45 -9.88 -16.69
C THR A 8 -7.93 -9.96 -18.13
N GLY A 9 -6.71 -9.49 -18.40
CA GLY A 9 -6.12 -9.48 -19.74
C GLY A 9 -6.76 -8.47 -20.69
N ALA A 10 -7.50 -7.49 -20.16
CA ALA A 10 -8.04 -6.41 -20.97
C ALA A 10 -6.89 -5.53 -21.52
N PRO A 11 -7.08 -4.86 -22.67
CA PRO A 11 -6.08 -3.94 -23.20
C PRO A 11 -5.73 -2.83 -22.19
N PRO A 12 -4.46 -2.37 -22.12
CA PRO A 12 -4.07 -1.25 -21.29
C PRO A 12 -4.89 0.01 -21.58
N CYS A 13 -5.23 0.76 -20.53
CA CYS A 13 -5.97 2.02 -20.65
C CYS A 13 -5.00 3.19 -20.43
N ALA A 14 -4.20 3.50 -21.45
CA ALA A 14 -3.18 4.53 -21.39
C ALA A 14 -3.68 5.88 -20.85
N PRO A 15 -4.87 6.40 -21.24
CA PRO A 15 -5.37 7.66 -20.68
C PRO A 15 -5.59 7.63 -19.15
N ALA A 16 -6.00 6.47 -18.61
CA ALA A 16 -6.23 6.31 -17.18
C ALA A 16 -4.92 6.06 -16.42
N GLU A 17 -3.96 5.35 -17.01
CA GLU A 17 -2.60 5.24 -16.47
C GLU A 17 -1.92 6.61 -16.39
N ASP A 18 -1.94 7.37 -17.48
CA ASP A 18 -1.35 8.71 -17.54
C ASP A 18 -2.02 9.67 -16.56
N TRP A 19 -3.34 9.54 -16.38
CA TRP A 19 -4.06 10.28 -15.35
C TRP A 19 -3.55 9.91 -13.95
N LEU A 20 -3.43 8.62 -13.64
CA LEU A 20 -2.96 8.17 -12.34
C LEU A 20 -1.52 8.63 -12.06
N LEU A 21 -0.62 8.49 -13.04
CA LEU A 21 0.78 8.88 -12.91
C LEU A 21 0.93 10.38 -12.64
N ARG A 22 0.13 11.23 -13.28
CA ARG A 22 0.17 12.68 -13.02
C ARG A 22 -0.22 13.03 -11.59
N HIS A 23 -1.16 12.30 -10.98
CA HIS A 23 -1.60 12.57 -9.61
C HIS A 23 -0.75 11.86 -8.56
N ALA A 24 -0.11 10.74 -8.92
CA ALA A 24 0.74 9.97 -8.02
C ALA A 24 2.10 10.65 -7.74
N LYS A 25 2.61 11.46 -8.68
CA LYS A 25 3.93 12.12 -8.55
C LYS A 25 3.96 13.27 -7.53
N ASP A 26 2.80 13.89 -7.29
CA ASP A 26 2.66 15.00 -6.34
C ASP A 26 1.36 14.79 -5.54
N PRO A 27 1.34 13.80 -4.63
CA PRO A 27 0.14 13.52 -3.85
C PRO A 27 -0.14 14.70 -2.92
N ALA A 28 -1.39 15.15 -2.92
CA ALA A 28 -1.81 16.25 -2.06
C ALA A 28 -1.53 15.92 -0.58
N SER A 29 -1.22 16.94 0.22
CA SER A 29 -1.05 16.79 1.67
C SER A 29 -2.26 16.09 2.29
N GLY A 30 -2.00 15.05 3.09
CA GLY A 30 -3.05 14.24 3.72
C GLY A 30 -3.67 13.18 2.80
N SER A 31 -3.06 12.89 1.64
CA SER A 31 -3.45 11.73 0.82
C SER A 31 -3.45 10.45 1.66
N PRO A 32 -4.48 9.58 1.55
CA PRO A 32 -4.52 8.35 2.31
C PRO A 32 -3.33 7.44 1.98
N LEU A 33 -2.80 6.74 2.99
CA LEU A 33 -1.70 5.78 2.82
C LEU A 33 -2.17 4.35 2.52
N GLY A 34 -3.46 4.08 2.67
CA GLY A 34 -4.04 2.75 2.64
C GLY A 34 -3.76 1.92 1.38
N PHE A 35 -3.97 0.61 1.50
CA PHE A 35 -3.84 -0.31 0.38
C PHE A 35 -5.03 -0.25 -0.58
N TYR A 36 -6.25 -0.01 -0.07
CA TYR A 36 -7.45 0.03 -0.90
C TYR A 36 -7.81 1.44 -1.39
N ASP A 37 -7.47 2.47 -0.61
CA ASP A 37 -7.89 3.85 -0.84
C ASP A 37 -6.74 4.85 -0.95
N GLY A 38 -5.50 4.37 -0.94
CA GLY A 38 -4.34 5.24 -0.75
C GLY A 38 -3.14 4.94 -1.64
N LEU A 39 -2.07 5.69 -1.35
CA LEU A 39 -0.83 5.71 -2.13
C LEU A 39 -0.19 4.31 -2.21
N THR A 40 -0.28 3.50 -1.15
CA THR A 40 0.29 2.14 -1.17
C THR A 40 -0.40 1.25 -2.20
N GLY A 41 -1.73 1.33 -2.31
CA GLY A 41 -2.48 0.63 -3.36
C GLY A 41 -2.15 1.09 -4.77
N ILE A 42 -1.93 2.39 -4.93
CA ILE A 42 -1.50 2.99 -6.20
C ILE A 42 -0.12 2.47 -6.58
N ALA A 43 0.87 2.53 -5.68
CA ALA A 43 2.22 2.03 -5.93
C ALA A 43 2.22 0.54 -6.28
N TRP A 44 1.47 -0.27 -5.52
CA TRP A 44 1.32 -1.69 -5.78
C TRP A 44 0.69 -1.97 -7.15
N THR A 45 -0.34 -1.22 -7.52
CA THR A 45 -0.99 -1.34 -8.85
C THR A 45 -0.03 -0.94 -9.97
N LEU A 46 0.68 0.19 -9.83
CA LEU A 46 1.66 0.66 -10.82
C LEU A 46 2.75 -0.38 -11.07
N HIS A 47 3.27 -1.00 -9.99
CA HIS A 47 4.24 -2.08 -10.11
C HIS A 47 3.68 -3.25 -10.92
N ARG A 48 2.46 -3.70 -10.62
CA ARG A 48 1.80 -4.84 -11.30
C ARG A 48 1.60 -4.59 -12.79
N ILE A 49 1.22 -3.38 -13.19
CA ILE A 49 1.01 -3.05 -14.61
C ILE A 49 2.31 -2.70 -15.35
N GLY A 50 3.48 -2.88 -14.73
CA GLY A 50 4.79 -2.69 -15.36
C GLY A 50 5.37 -1.26 -15.26
N ARG A 51 4.73 -0.36 -14.51
CA ARG A 51 5.22 1.00 -14.22
C ARG A 51 6.12 0.99 -12.98
N THR A 52 7.17 0.17 -13.02
CA THR A 52 7.99 -0.15 -11.84
C THR A 52 8.83 1.03 -11.36
N ALA A 53 9.28 1.91 -12.26
CA ALA A 53 10.03 3.11 -11.89
C ALA A 53 9.13 4.10 -11.13
N GLU A 54 7.94 4.36 -11.64
CA GLU A 54 6.98 5.27 -11.01
C GLU A 54 6.43 4.70 -9.69
N ALA A 55 6.27 3.38 -9.61
CA ALA A 55 5.97 2.71 -8.36
C ALA A 55 7.10 2.91 -7.32
N ALA A 56 8.37 2.80 -7.73
CA ALA A 56 9.51 3.01 -6.85
C ALA A 56 9.60 4.47 -6.35
N ASP A 57 9.31 5.45 -7.22
CA ASP A 57 9.25 6.86 -6.83
C ASP A 57 8.15 7.12 -5.78
N LEU A 58 6.95 6.57 -5.99
CA LEU A 58 5.86 6.69 -5.03
C LEU A 58 6.16 5.97 -3.71
N LEU A 59 6.85 4.82 -3.75
CA LEU A 59 7.28 4.11 -2.56
C LEU A 59 8.23 4.94 -1.69
N ARG A 60 9.13 5.73 -2.28
CA ARG A 60 9.99 6.64 -1.50
C ARG A 60 9.16 7.68 -0.75
N ILE A 61 8.15 8.26 -1.42
CA ILE A 61 7.21 9.20 -0.77
C ILE A 61 6.47 8.53 0.39
N ILE A 62 6.01 7.29 0.21
CA ILE A 62 5.28 6.53 1.25
C ILE A 62 6.19 6.24 2.45
N LEU A 63 7.44 5.83 2.21
CA LEU A 63 8.41 5.52 3.27
C LEU A 63 8.78 6.74 4.12
N ASP A 64 8.64 7.95 3.58
CA ASP A 64 8.84 9.21 4.30
C ASP A 64 7.60 9.67 5.10
N GLN A 65 6.44 9.01 4.95
CA GLN A 65 5.24 9.38 5.70
C GLN A 65 5.22 8.78 7.12
N PRO A 66 4.68 9.50 8.12
CA PRO A 66 4.44 8.93 9.43
C PRO A 66 3.39 7.81 9.33
N LEU A 67 3.73 6.63 9.85
CA LEU A 67 2.84 5.47 9.86
C LEU A 67 2.00 5.42 11.13
N GLU A 68 2.33 6.21 12.15
CA GLU A 68 1.67 6.19 13.45
C GLU A 68 0.21 6.65 13.38
N GLY A 69 -0.64 6.05 14.23
CA GLY A 69 -2.04 6.44 14.37
C GLY A 69 -3.00 5.86 13.32
N LEU A 70 -2.51 4.99 12.43
CA LEU A 70 -3.36 4.28 11.47
C LEU A 70 -4.17 3.16 12.13
N ALA A 71 -5.26 2.75 11.45
CA ALA A 71 -6.06 1.60 11.86
C ALA A 71 -5.28 0.28 11.68
N PRO A 72 -5.64 -0.82 12.36
CA PRO A 72 -4.97 -2.11 12.16
C PRO A 72 -5.31 -2.81 10.84
N GLY A 73 -6.54 -2.62 10.32
CA GLY A 73 -7.10 -3.48 9.27
C GLY A 73 -6.55 -3.31 7.85
N LEU A 74 -7.02 -4.19 6.96
CA LEU A 74 -6.50 -4.32 5.60
C LEU A 74 -6.78 -3.14 4.66
N HIS A 75 -7.89 -2.42 4.83
CA HIS A 75 -8.30 -1.40 3.86
C HIS A 75 -7.36 -0.18 3.83
N ASN A 76 -7.26 0.51 4.96
CA ASN A 76 -6.52 1.76 5.10
C ASN A 76 -5.50 1.73 6.25
N GLY A 77 -5.19 0.53 6.74
CA GLY A 77 -4.43 0.33 7.97
C GLY A 77 -3.13 -0.44 7.79
N TYR A 78 -2.50 -0.71 8.92
CA TYR A 78 -1.21 -1.37 9.01
C TYR A 78 -1.15 -2.70 8.26
N ALA A 79 -2.18 -3.56 8.38
CA ALA A 79 -2.18 -4.85 7.71
C ALA A 79 -2.11 -4.71 6.18
N GLY A 80 -2.89 -3.79 5.60
CA GLY A 80 -2.88 -3.54 4.15
C GLY A 80 -1.57 -2.96 3.65
N ILE A 81 -1.07 -1.94 4.35
CA ILE A 81 0.18 -1.30 4.00
C ILE A 81 1.33 -2.29 4.10
N GLY A 82 1.42 -3.02 5.22
CA GLY A 82 2.45 -4.03 5.44
C GLY A 82 2.44 -5.13 4.40
N LEU A 83 1.26 -5.66 4.04
CA LEU A 83 1.11 -6.70 3.02
C LEU A 83 1.62 -6.23 1.64
N ALA A 84 1.24 -5.03 1.23
CA ALA A 84 1.65 -4.49 -0.05
C ALA A 84 3.16 -4.19 -0.11
N LEU A 85 3.73 -3.64 0.96
CA LEU A 85 5.17 -3.37 1.06
C LEU A 85 6.00 -4.66 1.08
N ASP A 86 5.53 -5.70 1.79
CA ASP A 86 6.17 -7.01 1.80
C ASP A 86 6.17 -7.65 0.40
N ASP A 87 5.06 -7.55 -0.34
CA ASP A 87 4.97 -8.03 -1.71
C ASP A 87 5.92 -7.29 -2.66
N LEU A 88 5.97 -5.96 -2.55
CA LEU A 88 6.86 -5.13 -3.37
C LEU A 88 8.34 -5.36 -3.02
N ALA A 89 8.66 -5.64 -1.76
CA ALA A 89 10.03 -5.94 -1.34
C ALA A 89 10.60 -7.18 -2.04
N ARG A 90 9.76 -8.18 -2.38
CA ARG A 90 10.21 -9.43 -3.04
C ARG A 90 10.73 -9.22 -4.47
N THR A 91 10.28 -8.17 -5.16
CA THR A 91 10.63 -7.88 -6.54
C THR A 91 11.42 -6.58 -6.70
N ALA A 92 11.67 -5.88 -5.59
CA ALA A 92 12.43 -4.65 -5.56
C ALA A 92 13.93 -4.86 -5.83
N SER A 93 14.62 -3.77 -6.16
CA SER A 93 16.07 -3.76 -6.27
C SER A 93 16.72 -4.12 -4.93
N ALA A 94 17.96 -4.63 -4.95
CA ALA A 94 18.72 -4.91 -3.72
C ALA A 94 18.90 -3.66 -2.83
N THR A 95 18.84 -2.46 -3.42
CA THR A 95 18.95 -1.18 -2.72
C THR A 95 17.65 -0.83 -2.00
N ASP A 96 16.48 -1.02 -2.64
CA ASP A 96 15.18 -0.59 -2.09
C ASP A 96 14.53 -1.67 -1.21
N ALA A 97 14.78 -2.96 -1.49
CA ALA A 97 14.14 -4.09 -0.81
C ALA A 97 14.29 -4.08 0.73
N PRO A 98 15.46 -3.74 1.32
CA PRO A 98 15.60 -3.70 2.78
C PRO A 98 14.69 -2.66 3.45
N ALA A 99 14.54 -1.47 2.85
CA ALA A 99 13.69 -0.42 3.39
C ALA A 99 12.21 -0.80 3.34
N LEU A 100 11.77 -1.40 2.23
CA LEU A 100 10.40 -1.90 2.07
C LEU A 100 10.08 -3.02 3.06
N SER A 101 10.99 -3.99 3.21
CA SER A 101 10.83 -5.09 4.17
C SER A 101 10.79 -4.60 5.61
N ALA A 102 11.65 -3.64 5.98
CA ALA A 102 11.64 -3.03 7.31
C ALA A 102 10.33 -2.27 7.60
N ALA A 103 9.83 -1.51 6.63
CA ALA A 103 8.56 -0.82 6.75
C ALA A 103 7.38 -1.80 6.86
N ALA A 104 7.38 -2.88 6.07
CA ALA A 104 6.39 -3.94 6.19
C ALA A 104 6.38 -4.59 7.58
N ALA A 105 7.56 -4.96 8.10
CA ALA A 105 7.70 -5.53 9.44
C ALA A 105 7.22 -4.55 10.54
N ARG A 106 7.51 -3.26 10.37
CA ARG A 106 7.01 -2.21 11.29
C ARG A 106 5.48 -2.12 11.28
N CYS A 107 4.86 -2.13 10.10
CA CYS A 107 3.41 -2.19 9.97
C CYS A 107 2.84 -3.44 10.65
N THR A 108 3.41 -4.62 10.42
CA THR A 108 2.98 -5.85 11.10
C THR A 108 3.04 -5.73 12.62
N ALA A 109 4.14 -5.21 13.17
CA ALA A 109 4.27 -5.01 14.61
C ALA A 109 3.21 -4.05 15.16
N LEU A 110 2.90 -2.96 14.44
CA LEU A 110 1.86 -2.01 14.82
C LEU A 110 0.45 -2.61 14.73
N ALA A 111 0.18 -3.45 13.73
CA ALA A 111 -1.08 -4.18 13.61
C ALA A 111 -1.28 -5.14 14.79
N VAL A 112 -0.26 -5.95 15.11
CA VAL A 112 -0.30 -6.87 16.27
C VAL A 112 -0.51 -6.11 17.56
N ARG A 113 0.20 -5.01 17.76
CA ARG A 113 0.06 -4.15 18.94
C ARG A 113 -1.37 -3.62 19.07
N ALA A 114 -1.96 -3.12 17.99
CA ALA A 114 -3.33 -2.62 17.99
C ALA A 114 -4.39 -3.69 18.33
N LEU A 115 -4.09 -4.98 18.09
CA LEU A 115 -4.96 -6.09 18.46
C LEU A 115 -4.77 -6.58 19.90
N THR A 116 -3.58 -6.38 20.48
CA THR A 116 -3.19 -7.00 21.76
C THR A 116 -3.19 -6.02 22.93
N ASP A 117 -2.89 -4.74 22.70
CA ASP A 117 -2.80 -3.72 23.76
C ASP A 117 -4.15 -3.09 24.12
N GLY A 118 -5.19 -3.29 23.29
CA GLY A 118 -6.50 -2.65 23.42
C GLY A 118 -7.64 -3.63 23.73
N PRO A 119 -8.86 -3.12 24.03
CA PRO A 119 -10.04 -3.97 24.08
C PRO A 119 -10.28 -4.62 22.71
N PRO A 120 -10.89 -5.82 22.67
CA PRO A 120 -11.19 -6.50 21.41
C PRO A 120 -11.93 -5.57 20.44
N SER A 121 -11.49 -5.54 19.19
CA SER A 121 -12.15 -4.75 18.16
C SER A 121 -13.60 -5.19 17.99
N PRO A 122 -14.59 -4.27 18.00
CA PRO A 122 -15.98 -4.61 17.71
C PRO A 122 -16.18 -5.02 16.23
N ARG A 123 -15.20 -4.73 15.37
CA ARG A 123 -15.18 -5.14 13.97
C ARG A 123 -14.26 -6.35 13.82
N THR A 124 -14.81 -7.45 13.31
CA THR A 124 -14.09 -8.72 13.09
C THR A 124 -14.00 -9.10 11.60
N GLY A 125 -14.45 -8.24 10.68
CA GLY A 125 -14.33 -8.47 9.24
C GLY A 125 -12.91 -8.27 8.71
N LEU A 126 -12.69 -8.65 7.44
CA LEU A 126 -11.38 -8.59 6.79
C LEU A 126 -10.89 -7.14 6.54
N LEU A 127 -11.69 -6.32 5.85
CA LEU A 127 -11.23 -5.00 5.39
C LEU A 127 -11.00 -4.00 6.52
N HIS A 128 -11.80 -4.08 7.59
CA HIS A 128 -11.85 -3.06 8.63
C HIS A 128 -11.87 -3.62 10.05
N GLY A 129 -11.59 -4.91 10.21
CA GLY A 129 -11.69 -5.60 11.49
C GLY A 129 -10.47 -6.45 11.80
N ALA A 130 -10.51 -7.12 12.95
CA ALA A 130 -9.40 -7.84 13.53
C ALA A 130 -8.96 -9.11 12.79
N SER A 131 -9.73 -9.57 11.80
CA SER A 131 -9.38 -10.77 11.02
C SER A 131 -8.47 -10.48 9.83
N GLY A 132 -8.38 -9.21 9.40
CA GLY A 132 -7.46 -8.79 8.34
C GLY A 132 -6.18 -8.22 8.91
#